data_AF-A0A8K0PXS8-F1
#
_entry.id   AF-A0A8K0PXS8-F1
#
_cell.length_a   1.000
_cell.length_b   1.000
_cell.length_c   1.000
_cell.angle_alpha   90.00
_cell.angle_beta   90.00
_cell.angle_gamma   90.00
#
_symmetry.space_group_name_H-M   'P 1'
#
loop_
_entity.id
_entity.type
_entity.pdbx_description
1 polymer ?
#
loop_
_entity_poly.entity_id
_entity_poly.type
_entity_poly.pdbx_seq_one_letter_code
_entity_poly.pdbx_strand_id
1 'polypeptide(L)'
;PKYLWRVTHSGSRSWRDPTTGDLIAADRARSFSDEADLKQAISHHIDWWNRQPNCFLSVFSDERHARNWAEQRDRTSPTYIHKIDTTMLPTDACLFDLNWISVTLGISHPFASHEFLILHHVSARSIIST
;
A
#
# COMPACT_ATOMS: atom_id res chain seq x y z
N PRO A 1 -13.28 0.13 4.15
CA PRO A 1 -13.75 1.15 3.17
C PRO A 1 -14.18 0.47 1.87
N LYS A 2 -15.23 0.91 1.15
CA LYS A 2 -15.65 0.28 -0.12
C LYS A 2 -14.64 0.52 -1.26
N TYR A 3 -14.06 1.72 -1.27
CA TYR A 3 -13.05 2.11 -2.24
C TYR A 3 -11.77 2.53 -1.51
N LEU A 4 -10.65 2.24 -2.15
CA LEU A 4 -9.31 2.70 -1.76
C LEU A 4 -8.61 3.29 -2.98
N TRP A 5 -7.63 4.16 -2.75
CA TRP A 5 -6.85 4.83 -3.79
C TRP A 5 -5.37 4.55 -3.60
N ARG A 6 -4.71 3.99 -4.62
CA ARG A 6 -3.27 3.75 -4.61
C ARG A 6 -2.56 4.78 -5.48
N VAL A 7 -1.59 5.47 -4.91
CA VAL A 7 -0.67 6.32 -5.68
C VAL A 7 0.54 5.48 -6.10
N THR A 8 0.84 5.47 -7.40
CA THR A 8 2.03 4.84 -7.98
C THR A 8 2.92 5.90 -8.60
N HIS A 9 4.23 5.85 -8.33
CA HIS A 9 5.24 6.75 -8.88
C HIS A 9 6.59 6.02 -8.99
N SER A 10 7.63 6.64 -9.55
CA SER A 10 8.94 5.98 -9.79
C SER A 10 9.65 5.48 -8.53
N GLY A 11 9.32 6.05 -7.37
CA GLY A 11 9.82 5.65 -6.06
C GLY A 11 8.95 4.62 -5.34
N SER A 12 7.81 4.24 -5.92
CA SER A 12 6.98 3.17 -5.39
C SER A 12 7.74 1.85 -5.50
N ARG A 13 7.80 1.09 -4.41
CA ARG A 13 8.39 -0.26 -4.39
C ARG A 13 7.39 -1.30 -4.86
N SER A 14 6.87 -1.08 -6.05
CA SER A 14 5.88 -1.93 -6.68
C SER A 14 5.94 -1.74 -8.18
N TRP A 15 5.55 -2.77 -8.92
CA TRP A 15 5.38 -2.66 -10.37
C TRP A 15 4.02 -3.20 -10.77
N ARG A 16 3.61 -2.88 -12.00
CA ARG A 16 2.46 -3.50 -12.65
C ARG A 16 2.94 -4.74 -13.39
N ASP A 17 2.35 -5.89 -13.10
CA ASP A 17 2.62 -7.11 -13.86
C ASP A 17 2.13 -6.92 -15.31
N PRO A 18 2.98 -7.13 -16.32
CA PRO A 18 2.59 -6.92 -17.72
C PRO A 18 1.62 -7.98 -18.25
N THR A 19 1.57 -9.15 -17.60
CA THR A 19 0.72 -10.27 -18.01
C THR A 19 -0.64 -10.20 -17.34
N THR A 20 -0.68 -10.03 -16.01
CA THR A 20 -1.94 -10.04 -15.25
C THR A 20 -2.52 -8.63 -15.08
N GLY A 21 -1.69 -7.59 -15.15
CA GLY A 21 -2.07 -6.22 -14.84
C GLY A 21 -2.15 -5.92 -13.34
N ASP A 22 -1.80 -6.88 -12.48
CA ASP A 22 -1.81 -6.71 -11.03
C ASP A 22 -0.76 -5.68 -10.61
N LEU A 23 -1.02 -4.96 -9.52
CA LEU A 23 0.02 -4.18 -8.85
C LEU A 23 0.69 -5.08 -7.82
N ILE A 24 2.00 -5.25 -7.91
CA ILE A 24 2.77 -6.21 -7.11
C ILE A 24 3.80 -5.47 -6.26
N ALA A 25 3.86 -5.79 -4.97
CA ALA A 25 4.86 -5.28 -4.03
C ALA A 25 6.25 -5.87 -4.32
N ALA A 26 7.30 -5.17 -3.87
CA ALA A 26 8.67 -5.60 -4.14
C ALA A 26 9.03 -6.96 -3.53
N ASP A 27 8.49 -7.26 -2.36
CA ASP A 27 8.57 -8.57 -1.71
C ASP A 27 7.20 -9.26 -1.76
N ARG A 28 7.11 -10.37 -2.48
CA ARG A 28 5.88 -11.13 -2.72
C ARG A 28 5.75 -12.36 -1.83
N ALA A 29 6.80 -12.71 -1.12
CA ALA A 29 6.92 -13.98 -0.42
C ALA A 29 6.97 -13.80 1.10
N ARG A 30 7.05 -12.55 1.59
CA ARG A 30 7.06 -12.28 3.03
C ARG A 30 5.84 -12.89 3.71
N SER A 31 6.10 -13.83 4.60
CA SER A 31 5.17 -14.31 5.61
C SER A 31 5.61 -13.79 6.97
N PHE A 32 4.69 -13.80 7.95
CA PHE A 32 4.96 -13.37 9.31
C PHE A 32 4.75 -14.54 10.26
N SER A 33 5.79 -14.90 11.03
CA SER A 33 5.71 -15.98 12.02
C SER A 33 5.03 -15.55 13.32
N ASP A 34 5.11 -14.26 13.63
CA ASP A 34 4.61 -13.66 14.86
C ASP A 34 4.34 -12.16 14.69
N GLU A 35 3.82 -11.56 15.76
CA GLU A 35 3.50 -10.13 15.82
C GLU A 35 4.74 -9.24 15.72
N ALA A 36 5.88 -9.67 16.25
CA ALA A 36 7.12 -8.88 16.23
C ALA A 36 7.67 -8.76 14.80
N ASP A 37 7.56 -9.83 14.00
CA ASP A 37 7.92 -9.82 12.59
C ASP A 37 7.01 -8.89 11.77
N LEU A 38 5.69 -8.95 11.99
CA LEU A 38 4.75 -8.01 11.36
C LEU A 38 5.05 -6.56 11.75
N LYS A 39 5.33 -6.30 13.03
CA LYS A 39 5.71 -4.98 13.53
C LYS A 39 6.96 -4.47 12.84
N GLN A 40 7.98 -5.31 12.69
CA GLN A 40 9.21 -4.94 12.00
C GLN A 40 8.95 -4.61 10.53
N ALA A 41 8.17 -5.44 9.83
CA ALA A 41 7.87 -5.23 8.42
C ALA A 41 7.08 -3.92 8.18
N ILE A 42 6.09 -3.62 9.02
CA ILE A 42 5.34 -2.36 8.95
C ILE A 42 6.26 -1.18 9.28
N SER A 43 7.09 -1.28 10.32
CA SER A 43 8.04 -0.23 10.70
C SER A 43 9.03 0.09 9.58
N HIS A 44 9.53 -0.94 8.89
CA HIS A 44 10.37 -0.81 7.71
C HIS A 44 9.65 -0.18 6.51
N HIS A 45 8.35 -0.48 6.35
CA HIS A 45 7.55 0.07 5.25
C HIS A 45 7.29 1.57 5.41
N ILE A 46 6.99 2.02 6.64
CA ILE A 46 6.72 3.44 6.92
C ILE A 46 7.99 4.29 7.06
N ASP A 47 9.16 3.67 7.22
CA ASP A 47 10.45 4.36 7.16
C ASP A 47 10.83 4.65 5.70
N TRP A 48 10.64 5.89 5.29
CA TRP A 48 10.91 6.32 3.90
C TRP A 48 12.40 6.32 3.54
N TRP A 49 13.30 6.26 4.53
CA TRP A 49 14.75 6.17 4.30
C TRP A 49 15.21 4.73 4.12
N ASN A 50 14.52 3.77 4.72
CA ASN A 50 14.79 2.36 4.51
C ASN A 50 14.56 2.02 3.04
N ARG A 51 15.55 1.46 2.33
CA ARG A 51 15.49 1.12 0.88
C ARG A 51 15.20 -0.35 0.58
N GLN A 52 14.97 -1.18 1.61
CA GLN A 52 14.74 -2.61 1.43
C GLN A 52 13.43 -2.88 0.64
N PRO A 53 13.36 -3.96 -0.15
CA PRO A 53 12.10 -4.43 -0.73
C PRO A 53 11.02 -4.55 0.35
N ASN A 54 9.81 -4.04 0.08
CA ASN A 54 8.68 -4.10 0.99
C ASN A 54 7.59 -5.02 0.45
N CYS A 55 6.84 -5.63 1.35
CA CYS A 55 5.73 -6.53 1.00
C CYS A 55 4.37 -5.83 1.00
N PHE A 56 4.31 -4.54 1.31
CA PHE A 56 3.06 -3.79 1.42
C PHE A 56 2.90 -2.77 0.30
N LEU A 57 1.65 -2.62 -0.13
CA LEU A 57 1.17 -1.56 -0.99
C LEU A 57 0.35 -0.58 -0.16
N SER A 58 0.85 0.63 0.05
CA SER A 58 0.06 1.72 0.64
C SER A 58 -1.11 2.10 -0.26
N VAL A 59 -2.29 2.20 0.35
CA VAL A 59 -3.53 2.66 -0.28
C VAL A 59 -4.28 3.57 0.70
N PHE A 60 -5.06 4.51 0.19
CA PHE A 60 -5.74 5.50 1.00
C PHE A 60 -7.24 5.31 0.93
N SER A 61 -7.94 5.58 2.03
CA SER A 61 -9.41 5.58 2.08
C SER A 61 -10.04 6.93 1.74
N ASP A 62 -9.23 7.98 1.61
CA ASP A 62 -9.63 9.32 1.21
C ASP A 62 -8.95 9.67 -0.12
N GLU A 63 -9.77 9.91 -1.16
CA GLU A 63 -9.29 10.27 -2.50
C GLU A 63 -8.50 11.58 -2.51
N ARG A 64 -8.95 12.58 -1.75
CA ARG A 64 -8.28 13.88 -1.67
C ARG A 64 -6.93 13.72 -1.00
N HIS A 65 -6.81 12.86 0.02
CA HIS A 65 -5.53 12.54 0.63
C HIS A 65 -4.58 11.90 -0.41
N ALA A 66 -5.06 10.92 -1.19
CA ALA A 66 -4.27 10.30 -2.26
C ALA A 66 -3.81 11.33 -3.32
N ARG A 67 -4.69 12.25 -3.73
CA ARG A 67 -4.36 13.32 -4.69
C ARG A 67 -3.31 14.29 -4.15
N ASN A 68 -3.48 14.76 -2.91
CA ASN A 68 -2.49 15.62 -2.24
C ASN A 68 -1.12 14.94 -2.14
N TRP A 69 -1.10 13.62 -1.92
CA TRP A 69 0.13 12.84 -1.88
C TRP A 69 0.77 12.72 -3.27
N ALA A 70 -0.03 12.46 -4.30
CA ALA A 70 0.43 12.42 -5.68
C ALA A 70 1.04 13.76 -6.12
N GLU A 71 0.37 14.88 -5.87
CA GLU A 71 0.85 16.23 -6.23
C GLU A 71 2.23 16.56 -5.61
N GLN A 72 2.50 16.10 -4.40
CA GLN A 72 3.82 16.28 -3.75
C GLN A 72 4.94 15.52 -4.48
N ARG A 73 4.61 14.41 -5.15
CA ARG A 73 5.55 13.53 -5.86
C ARG A 73 5.62 13.82 -7.35
N ASP A 74 4.57 14.39 -7.93
CA ASP A 74 4.45 14.62 -9.37
C ASP A 74 5.52 15.60 -9.90
N ARG A 75 6.00 16.49 -9.02
CA ARG A 75 7.09 17.42 -9.31
C ARG A 75 8.40 16.75 -9.75
N THR A 76 8.59 15.47 -9.44
CA THR A 76 9.84 14.75 -9.72
C THR A 76 9.65 13.50 -10.57
N SER A 77 8.43 13.01 -10.73
CA SER A 77 8.11 11.85 -11.58
C SER A 77 6.61 11.74 -11.84
N PRO A 78 6.17 11.24 -13.01
CA PRO A 78 4.76 10.98 -13.26
C PRO A 78 4.13 10.13 -12.15
N THR A 79 2.97 10.59 -11.68
CA THR A 79 2.16 9.89 -10.67
C THR A 79 0.86 9.37 -11.27
N TYR A 80 0.42 8.20 -10.81
CA TYR A 80 -0.84 7.56 -11.22
C TYR A 80 -1.68 7.24 -9.98
N ILE A 81 -3.00 7.39 -10.08
CA ILE A 81 -3.90 7.11 -8.95
C ILE A 81 -4.88 6.02 -9.34
N HIS A 82 -4.65 4.82 -8.83
CA HIS A 82 -5.53 3.68 -9.06
C HIS A 82 -6.68 3.69 -8.06
N LYS A 83 -7.92 3.61 -8.54
CA LYS A 83 -9.10 3.38 -7.69
C LYS A 83 -9.33 1.87 -7.58
N ILE A 84 -9.41 1.39 -6.35
CA ILE A 84 -9.54 -0.02 -5.99
C ILE A 84 -10.91 -0.24 -5.36
N ASP A 85 -11.69 -1.18 -5.90
CA ASP A 85 -12.91 -1.69 -5.26
C ASP A 85 -12.54 -2.84 -4.31
N THR A 86 -12.69 -2.63 -3.01
CA THR A 86 -12.28 -3.61 -2.01
C THR A 86 -13.18 -4.85 -2.01
N THR A 87 -14.39 -4.76 -2.58
CA THR A 87 -15.31 -5.91 -2.68
C THR A 87 -14.86 -6.91 -3.75
N MET A 88 -13.93 -6.51 -4.63
CA MET A 88 -13.36 -7.33 -5.69
C MET A 88 -11.98 -7.90 -5.34
N LEU A 89 -11.45 -7.58 -4.16
CA LEU A 89 -10.21 -8.17 -3.68
C LEU A 89 -10.36 -9.69 -3.50
N PRO A 90 -9.31 -10.48 -3.75
CA PRO A 90 -9.28 -11.90 -3.40
C PRO A 90 -9.61 -12.14 -1.92
N THR A 91 -10.23 -13.27 -1.60
CA THR A 91 -10.63 -13.62 -0.22
C THR A 91 -9.43 -13.75 0.72
N ASP A 92 -8.27 -14.10 0.16
CA ASP A 92 -6.98 -14.22 0.84
C ASP A 92 -6.18 -12.90 0.88
N ALA A 93 -6.74 -11.79 0.35
CA ALA A 93 -6.08 -10.50 0.41
C ALA A 93 -6.05 -9.98 1.86
N CYS A 94 -4.85 -9.71 2.37
CA CYS A 94 -4.65 -9.10 3.68
C CYS A 94 -4.66 -7.57 3.54
N LEU A 95 -5.64 -6.93 4.18
CA LEU A 95 -5.79 -5.47 4.27
C LEU A 95 -5.65 -5.04 5.73
N PHE A 96 -4.65 -4.21 6.02
CA PHE A 96 -4.41 -3.66 7.35
C PHE A 96 -4.79 -2.18 7.38
N ASP A 97 -5.61 -1.78 8.35
CA ASP A 97 -5.77 -0.37 8.70
C ASP A 97 -4.49 0.08 9.41
N LEU A 98 -3.74 1.01 8.79
CA LEU A 98 -2.41 1.38 9.28
C LEU A 98 -2.47 2.08 10.64
N ASN A 99 -3.53 2.87 10.87
CA ASN A 99 -3.73 3.56 12.14
C ASN A 99 -4.03 2.56 13.26
N TRP A 100 -4.98 1.64 13.02
CA TRP A 100 -5.32 0.61 14.02
C TRP A 100 -4.13 -0.30 14.32
N ILE A 101 -3.47 -0.85 13.29
CA ILE A 101 -2.35 -1.79 13.49
C ILE A 101 -1.15 -1.10 14.15
N SER A 102 -0.90 0.17 13.84
CA SER A 102 0.20 0.93 14.47
C SER A 102 -0.04 1.11 15.97
N VAL A 103 -1.28 1.38 16.39
CA VAL A 103 -1.65 1.45 17.82
C VAL A 103 -1.47 0.09 18.48
N THR A 104 -2.01 -0.98 17.88
CA THR A 104 -1.93 -2.35 18.41
C THR A 104 -0.48 -2.81 18.60
N LEU A 105 0.38 -2.54 17.61
CA LEU A 105 1.78 -2.96 17.62
C LEU A 105 2.71 -1.96 18.35
N GLY A 106 2.20 -0.82 18.83
CA GLY A 106 3.02 0.23 19.44
C GLY A 106 4.07 0.81 18.47
N ILE A 107 3.64 1.13 17.24
CA ILE A 107 4.43 1.80 16.21
C ILE A 107 4.03 3.29 16.20
N SER A 108 5.02 4.18 16.29
CA SER A 108 4.77 5.61 16.17
C SER A 108 4.73 6.02 14.69
N HIS A 109 3.54 6.34 14.19
CA HIS A 109 3.37 6.82 12.82
C HIS A 109 2.32 7.95 12.73
N PRO A 110 2.73 9.22 12.76
CA PRO A 110 1.80 10.36 12.80
C PRO A 110 1.00 10.54 11.49
N PHE A 111 1.41 9.90 10.40
CA PHE A 111 0.78 10.01 9.08
C PHE A 111 -0.12 8.82 8.73
N ALA A 112 -0.41 7.93 9.69
CA ALA A 112 -1.19 6.71 9.46
C ALA A 112 -2.67 6.95 9.07
N SER A 113 -3.17 8.17 9.28
CA SER A 113 -4.58 8.47 9.08
C SER A 113 -5.00 8.27 7.63
N HIS A 114 -6.09 7.53 7.45
CA HIS A 114 -6.64 7.14 6.15
C HIS A 114 -5.78 6.18 5.32
N GLU A 115 -4.60 5.77 5.79
CA GLU A 115 -3.74 4.83 5.10
C GLU A 115 -4.05 3.38 5.50
N PHE A 116 -4.02 2.50 4.50
CA PHE A 116 -4.16 1.07 4.63
C PHE A 116 -3.00 0.39 3.90
N LEU A 117 -2.64 -0.81 4.34
CA LEU A 117 -1.62 -1.64 3.70
C LEU A 117 -2.27 -2.88 3.11
N ILE A 118 -2.05 -3.13 1.82
CA ILE A 118 -2.38 -4.40 1.18
C ILE A 118 -1.10 -5.24 1.07
N LEU A 119 -1.16 -6.49 1.50
CA LEU A 119 -0.03 -7.43 1.41
C LEU A 119 0.13 -8.00 0.00
N HIS A 120 1.36 -8.00 -0.49
CA HIS A 120 1.87 -8.58 -1.75
C HIS A 120 1.32 -8.02 -3.05
N HIS A 121 0.01 -7.92 -3.24
CA HIS A 121 -0.54 -7.48 -4.52
C HIS A 121 -1.98 -6.93 -4.45
N VAL A 122 -2.32 -6.10 -5.43
CA VAL A 122 -3.69 -5.68 -5.75
C VAL A 122 -4.04 -6.27 -7.12
N SER A 123 -5.06 -7.11 -7.16
CA SER A 123 -5.47 -7.74 -8.42
C SER A 123 -6.02 -6.70 -9.41
N ALA A 124 -5.67 -6.83 -10.68
CA ALA A 124 -6.13 -5.97 -11.78
C ALA A 124 -7.66 -5.87 -11.82
N ARG A 125 -8.38 -6.96 -11.51
CA ARG A 125 -9.84 -7.00 -11.48
C ARG A 125 -10.47 -6.04 -10.44
N SER A 126 -9.71 -5.72 -9.40
CA SER A 126 -10.15 -4.79 -8.35
C SER A 126 -9.84 -3.33 -8.70
N ILE A 127 -9.02 -3.09 -9.73
CA ILE A 127 -8.67 -1.74 -10.19
C ILE A 127 -9.73 -1.29 -11.21
N ILE A 128 -10.57 -0.36 -10.79
CA ILE A 128 -11.72 0.11 -11.59
C ILE A 128 -11.43 1.41 -12.35
N SER A 129 -10.36 2.13 -12.01
CA SER A 129 -9.83 3.26 -12.80
C SER A 129 -8.35 3.53 -12.45
N THR A 130 -7.65 4.25 -13.31
CA THR A 130 -6.26 4.73 -13.12
C THR A 130 -6.14 6.17 -13.61
#